data_AF-A0A9E3NVL2-F1
#
_entry.id   AF-A0A9E3NVL2-F1
#
_cell.length_a   1.000
_cell.length_b   1.000
_cell.length_c   1.000
_cell.angle_alpha   90.00
_cell.angle_beta   90.00
_cell.angle_gamma   90.00
#
_symmetry.space_group_name_H-M   'P 1'
#
loop_
_entity.id
_entity.type
_entity.pdbx_description
1 polymer ?
#
loop_
_entity_poly.entity_id
_entity_poly.type
_entity_poly.pdbx_seq_one_letter_code
_entity_poly.pdbx_strand_id
1 'polypeptide(L)'
;MIIVYGTRFYGHTDKVEGVGHVACRFVHIMFVPLIPIETMFLLGDDRGVKLPFSMKAALCGWLRGGTLLWGISSLIGGVVEMAEGEILYGGVLVVGAVIAFVSFFLVGLLFGKCSDARKRELMSALGVDPGDLGMHAHAPAPAGPMPMPYPHAGPPPAGGFGQPQPYGAPPSFGPPQQQPGYGAPQQQPGFGAPPQAAYGAPPSFGPPQQQPGYGPPPQAGYGAPAQPAYGAPPQPGYGAPPPAAPAYGAPPGYGAPPQPPQPPHGFAPQGPPPGYGGPPWNRG
;
A
#
# COMPACT_ATOMS: atom_id res chain seq x y z
N MET A 1 4.80 25.03 12.39
CA MET A 1 5.27 23.78 11.74
C MET A 1 4.05 23.04 11.22
N ILE A 2 3.94 22.83 9.91
CA ILE A 2 2.81 22.09 9.33
C ILE A 2 3.24 20.62 9.27
N ILE A 3 2.52 19.74 9.98
CA ILE A 3 2.74 18.29 9.90
C ILE A 3 1.84 17.73 8.79
N VAL A 4 2.44 17.22 7.72
CA VAL A 4 1.70 16.57 6.63
C VAL A 4 1.49 15.10 6.98
N TYR A 5 0.25 14.75 7.31
CA TYR A 5 -0.20 13.36 7.49
C TYR A 5 -1.16 12.99 6.36
N GLY A 6 -1.17 11.71 5.98
CA GLY A 6 -2.03 11.25 4.89
C GLY A 6 -1.94 9.75 4.69
N THR A 7 -2.59 9.28 3.63
CA THR A 7 -2.43 7.90 3.17
C THR A 7 -1.87 7.88 1.75
N ARG A 8 -0.93 6.99 1.50
CA ARG A 8 -0.30 6.83 0.18
C ARG A 8 0.08 5.37 -0.04
N PHE A 9 0.15 4.96 -1.30
CA PHE A 9 0.63 3.64 -1.67
C PHE A 9 2.16 3.58 -1.63
N TYR A 10 2.68 2.57 -0.93
CA TYR A 10 4.09 2.22 -0.84
C TYR A 10 4.27 0.72 -1.12
N GLY A 11 5.52 0.27 -1.25
CA GLY A 11 5.84 -1.15 -1.35
C GLY A 11 5.30 -1.78 -2.63
N HIS A 12 5.82 -1.33 -3.79
CA HIS A 12 5.41 -1.88 -5.08
C HIS A 12 6.00 -3.28 -5.23
N THR A 13 5.14 -4.30 -5.26
CA THR A 13 5.52 -5.70 -5.40
C THR A 13 4.73 -6.37 -6.50
N ASP A 14 5.18 -7.55 -6.90
CA ASP A 14 4.44 -8.45 -7.80
C ASP A 14 3.99 -7.74 -9.08
N LYS A 15 4.94 -7.11 -9.77
CA LYS A 15 4.66 -6.41 -11.03
C LYS A 15 4.23 -7.42 -12.09
N VAL A 16 3.07 -7.16 -12.68
CA VAL A 16 2.53 -7.90 -13.82
C VAL A 16 2.66 -7.01 -15.05
N GLU A 17 3.52 -7.40 -15.98
CA GLU A 17 3.79 -6.63 -17.19
C GLU A 17 2.51 -6.35 -17.98
N GLY A 18 2.33 -5.09 -18.38
CA GLY A 18 1.15 -4.64 -19.13
C GLY A 18 -0.15 -4.50 -18.31
N VAL A 19 -0.19 -4.94 -17.05
CA VAL A 19 -1.42 -4.93 -16.24
C VAL A 19 -1.34 -4.00 -15.04
N GLY A 20 -0.34 -4.17 -14.17
CA GLY A 20 -0.31 -3.45 -12.90
C GLY A 20 0.70 -3.99 -11.89
N HIS A 21 0.56 -3.57 -10.64
CA HIS A 21 1.39 -4.04 -9.53
C HIS A 21 0.62 -4.02 -8.21
N VAL A 22 1.06 -4.81 -7.25
CA VAL A 22 0.52 -4.80 -5.90
C VAL A 22 1.21 -3.68 -5.11
N ALA A 23 0.43 -2.89 -4.39
CA ALA A 23 0.94 -1.89 -3.46
C ALA A 23 0.15 -1.90 -2.16
N CYS A 24 0.79 -1.52 -1.06
CA CYS A 24 0.15 -1.38 0.23
C CYS A 24 -0.07 0.11 0.55
N ARG A 25 -1.28 0.46 0.97
CA ARG A 25 -1.60 1.80 1.48
C ARG A 25 -1.15 1.92 2.91
N PHE A 26 -0.33 2.95 3.19
CA PHE A 26 0.12 3.27 4.54
C PHE A 26 -0.45 4.58 5.02
N VAL A 27 -0.70 4.68 6.32
CA VAL A 27 -0.66 5.98 7.00
C VAL A 27 0.79 6.44 7.02
N HIS A 28 1.04 7.66 6.57
CA HIS A 28 2.38 8.25 6.62
C HIS A 28 2.38 9.60 7.33
N ILE A 29 3.53 9.92 7.93
CA ILE A 29 3.86 11.26 8.44
C ILE A 29 5.14 11.68 7.74
N MET A 30 5.13 12.84 7.06
CA MET A 30 6.30 13.33 6.31
C MET A 30 6.91 12.26 5.39
N PHE A 31 6.05 11.56 4.66
CA PHE A 31 6.41 10.46 3.73
C PHE A 31 6.94 9.17 4.37
N VAL A 32 7.06 9.09 5.70
CA VAL A 32 7.48 7.87 6.40
C VAL A 32 6.29 6.91 6.53
N PRO A 33 6.33 5.70 5.93
CA PRO A 33 5.26 4.73 6.05
C PRO A 33 5.21 4.14 7.46
N LEU A 34 4.11 4.36 8.19
CA LEU A 34 3.97 3.92 9.59
C LEU A 34 3.17 2.63 9.68
N ILE A 35 1.86 2.72 9.42
CA ILE A 35 0.93 1.59 9.62
C ILE A 35 0.34 1.20 8.26
N PRO A 36 0.51 -0.06 7.82
CA PRO A 36 -0.15 -0.57 6.63
C PRO A 36 -1.63 -0.77 6.93
N ILE A 37 -2.49 -0.26 6.05
CA ILE A 37 -3.95 -0.30 6.22
C ILE A 37 -4.56 -1.36 5.30
N GLU A 38 -4.25 -1.28 4.01
CA GLU A 38 -4.82 -2.20 3.01
C GLU A 38 -3.87 -2.45 1.85
N THR A 39 -4.07 -3.55 1.14
CA THR A 39 -3.33 -3.91 -0.07
C THR A 39 -4.25 -3.78 -1.27
N MET A 40 -3.75 -3.14 -2.33
CA MET A 40 -4.47 -2.99 -3.59
C MET A 40 -3.60 -3.42 -4.76
N PHE A 41 -4.23 -4.00 -5.77
CA PHE A 41 -3.65 -4.14 -7.09
C PHE A 41 -3.95 -2.88 -7.89
N LEU A 42 -2.92 -2.08 -8.18
CA LEU A 42 -3.01 -0.85 -8.96
C LEU A 42 -2.83 -1.17 -10.43
N LEU A 43 -3.88 -0.95 -11.22
CA LEU A 43 -3.85 -0.99 -12.67
C LEU A 43 -3.26 0.33 -13.19
N GLY A 44 -2.77 0.34 -14.43
CA GLY A 44 -2.11 1.51 -15.04
C GLY A 44 -2.94 2.81 -15.07
N ASP A 45 -4.27 2.72 -14.95
CA ASP A 45 -5.19 3.87 -15.03
C ASP A 45 -5.69 4.34 -13.65
N ASP A 46 -4.88 4.22 -12.60
CA ASP A 46 -5.22 4.55 -11.20
C ASP A 46 -6.39 3.75 -10.59
N ARG A 47 -6.90 2.76 -11.32
CA ARG A 47 -7.93 1.83 -10.83
C ARG A 47 -7.27 0.83 -9.88
N GLY A 48 -7.80 0.71 -8.66
CA GLY A 48 -7.31 -0.20 -7.63
C GLY A 48 -8.32 -1.30 -7.31
N VAL A 49 -7.89 -2.56 -7.36
CA VAL A 49 -8.69 -3.70 -6.85
C VAL A 49 -8.19 -4.10 -5.47
N LYS A 50 -9.10 -4.20 -4.49
CA LYS A 50 -8.75 -4.62 -3.13
C LYS A 50 -8.30 -6.07 -3.11
N LEU A 51 -7.18 -6.32 -2.46
CA LEU A 51 -6.62 -7.66 -2.26
C LEU A 51 -6.60 -8.01 -0.76
N PRO A 52 -6.55 -9.31 -0.42
CA PRO A 52 -6.17 -9.71 0.92
C PRO A 52 -4.80 -9.11 1.28
N PHE A 53 -4.62 -8.81 2.56
CA PHE A 53 -3.44 -8.14 3.06
C PHE A 53 -2.14 -8.88 2.65
N SER A 54 -1.22 -8.17 2.00
CA SER A 54 0.07 -8.71 1.57
C SER A 54 1.20 -8.21 2.49
N MET A 55 1.68 -9.09 3.36
CA MET A 55 2.86 -8.83 4.20
C MET A 55 4.10 -8.51 3.37
N LYS A 56 4.23 -9.08 2.16
CA LYS A 56 5.33 -8.81 1.24
C LYS A 56 5.34 -7.33 0.80
N ALA A 57 4.17 -6.79 0.44
CA ALA A 57 4.04 -5.39 0.04
C ALA A 57 4.27 -4.45 1.23
N ALA A 58 3.75 -4.80 2.41
CA ALA A 58 3.98 -4.04 3.62
C ALA A 58 5.47 -3.98 3.99
N LEU A 59 6.14 -5.13 4.01
CA LEU A 59 7.57 -5.23 4.30
C LEU A 59 8.42 -4.46 3.28
N CYS A 60 8.10 -4.54 1.98
CA CYS A 60 8.75 -3.74 0.95
C CYS A 60 8.61 -2.23 1.23
N GLY A 61 7.41 -1.78 1.62
CA GLY A 61 7.16 -0.39 2.00
C GLY A 61 8.01 0.07 3.17
N TRP A 62 8.02 -0.70 4.26
CA TRP A 62 8.83 -0.39 5.45
C TRP A 62 10.33 -0.46 5.19
N LEU A 63 10.82 -1.46 4.47
CA LEU A 63 12.25 -1.57 4.15
C LEU A 63 12.71 -0.36 3.32
N ARG A 64 11.94 0.08 2.33
CA ARG A 64 12.27 1.28 1.55
C ARG A 64 12.20 2.57 2.39
N GLY A 65 11.20 2.69 3.26
CA GLY A 65 11.11 3.83 4.18
C GLY A 65 12.27 3.85 5.18
N GLY A 66 12.60 2.68 5.74
CA GLY A 66 13.68 2.48 6.69
C GLY A 66 15.06 2.75 6.10
N THR A 67 15.34 2.26 4.88
CA THR A 67 16.63 2.56 4.22
C THR A 67 16.77 4.04 3.91
N LEU A 68 15.69 4.75 3.54
CA LEU A 68 15.74 6.19 3.32
C LEU A 68 16.06 6.94 4.63
N LEU A 69 15.37 6.61 5.72
CA LEU A 69 15.61 7.23 7.03
C LEU A 69 17.02 6.94 7.54
N TRP A 70 17.47 5.69 7.43
CA TRP A 70 18.82 5.31 7.81
C TRP A 70 19.86 6.08 6.98
N GLY A 71 19.66 6.20 5.66
CA GLY A 71 20.55 6.93 4.78
C GLY A 71 20.65 8.42 5.13
N ILE A 72 19.53 9.09 5.41
CA ILE A 72 19.51 10.50 5.82
C ILE A 72 20.22 10.69 7.16
N SER A 73 19.91 9.87 8.16
CA SER A 73 20.56 9.95 9.48
C SER A 73 22.05 9.68 9.39
N SER A 74 22.46 8.68 8.62
CA SER A 74 23.87 8.34 8.38
C SER A 74 24.60 9.46 7.66
N LEU A 75 23.96 10.12 6.68
CA LEU A 75 24.56 11.25 5.98
C LEU A 75 24.77 12.46 6.90
N ILE A 76 23.74 12.85 7.66
CA ILE A 76 23.82 13.99 8.59
C ILE A 76 24.87 13.72 9.66
N GLY A 77 24.82 12.54 10.31
CA GLY A 77 25.81 12.15 11.30
C GLY A 77 27.22 12.14 10.72
N GLY A 78 27.40 11.58 9.52
CA GLY A 78 28.70 11.55 8.85
C GLY A 78 29.30 12.94 8.60
N VAL A 79 28.47 13.90 8.17
CA VAL A 79 28.92 15.29 7.95
C VAL A 79 29.27 15.99 9.26
N VAL A 80 28.47 15.81 10.32
CA VAL A 80 28.74 16.40 11.64
C VAL A 80 30.06 15.88 12.22
N GLU A 81 30.27 14.57 12.21
CA GLU A 81 31.49 13.93 12.73
C GLU A 81 32.74 14.37 11.96
N MET A 82 32.65 14.50 10.63
CA MET A 82 33.76 15.06 9.83
C MET A 82 34.05 16.52 10.18
N ALA A 83 33.04 17.33 10.50
CA ALA A 83 33.22 18.72 10.92
C ALA A 83 33.87 18.84 12.30
N GLU A 84 33.69 17.85 13.17
CA GLU A 84 34.31 17.77 14.49
C GLU A 84 35.75 17.22 14.48
N GLY A 85 36.21 16.71 13.33
CA GLY A 85 37.57 16.21 13.13
C GLY A 85 37.70 14.68 13.11
N GLU A 86 36.61 13.95 13.38
CA GLU A 86 36.57 12.48 13.36
C GLU A 86 36.33 11.94 11.93
N ILE A 87 37.28 12.24 11.03
CA ILE A 87 37.15 11.99 9.59
C ILE A 87 36.86 10.51 9.27
N LEU A 88 37.47 9.58 9.98
CA LEU A 88 37.29 8.15 9.71
C LEU A 88 35.86 7.70 10.02
N TYR A 89 35.35 8.05 11.21
CA TYR A 89 34.00 7.68 11.62
C TYR A 89 32.95 8.37 10.75
N GLY A 90 33.13 9.67 10.50
CA GLY A 90 32.24 10.41 9.61
C GLY A 90 32.24 9.86 8.17
N GLY A 91 33.42 9.45 7.66
CA GLY A 91 33.55 8.78 6.36
C GLY A 91 32.80 7.45 6.30
N VAL A 92 32.87 6.62 7.35
CA VAL A 92 32.11 5.35 7.43
C VAL A 92 30.60 5.60 7.38
N LEU A 93 30.10 6.62 8.08
CA LEU A 93 28.69 6.99 8.05
C LEU A 93 28.24 7.50 6.67
N VAL A 94 29.08 8.27 5.95
CA VAL A 94 28.77 8.67 4.57
C VAL A 94 28.72 7.45 3.63
N VAL A 95 29.65 6.51 3.76
CA VAL A 95 29.60 5.24 3.01
C VAL A 95 28.32 4.46 3.35
N GLY A 96 27.91 4.44 4.62
CA GLY A 96 26.64 3.89 5.07
C GLY A 96 25.45 4.51 4.34
N ALA A 97 25.43 5.85 4.18
CA ALA A 97 24.37 6.54 3.44
C ALA A 97 24.32 6.14 1.96
N VAL A 98 25.47 5.95 1.31
CA VAL A 98 25.54 5.45 -0.08
C VAL A 98 25.00 4.03 -0.18
N ILE A 99 25.37 3.15 0.77
CA ILE A 99 24.83 1.78 0.83
C ILE A 99 23.31 1.84 0.99
N ALA A 100 22.79 2.69 1.88
CA ALA A 100 21.36 2.90 2.10
C ALA A 100 20.62 3.24 0.81
N PHE A 101 21.20 4.15 0.03
CA PHE A 101 20.68 4.60 -1.25
C PHE A 101 20.63 3.44 -2.25
N VAL A 102 21.70 2.65 -2.38
CA VAL A 102 21.72 1.47 -3.27
C VAL A 102 20.71 0.43 -2.80
N SER A 103 20.66 0.14 -1.49
CA SER A 103 19.70 -0.80 -0.90
C SER A 103 18.25 -0.40 -1.18
N PHE A 104 17.92 0.89 -1.22
CA PHE A 104 16.58 1.36 -1.56
C PHE A 104 16.11 0.87 -2.95
N PHE A 105 16.99 0.87 -3.96
CA PHE A 105 16.69 0.34 -5.29
C PHE A 105 16.68 -1.19 -5.31
N LEU A 106 17.64 -1.82 -4.63
CA LEU A 106 17.71 -3.28 -4.54
C LEU A 106 16.45 -3.89 -3.91
N VAL A 107 15.90 -3.27 -2.85
CA VAL A 107 14.62 -3.71 -2.27
C VAL A 107 13.50 -3.65 -3.32
N GLY A 108 13.45 -2.60 -4.14
CA GLY A 108 12.48 -2.53 -5.24
C GLY A 108 12.63 -3.67 -6.25
N LEU A 109 13.86 -4.03 -6.59
CA LEU A 109 14.15 -5.13 -7.54
C LEU A 109 13.85 -6.52 -6.95
N LEU A 110 14.19 -6.75 -5.68
CA LEU A 110 13.98 -8.02 -4.99
C LEU A 110 12.49 -8.33 -4.82
N PHE A 111 11.70 -7.32 -4.44
CA PHE A 111 10.28 -7.50 -4.17
C PHE A 111 9.39 -7.30 -5.41
N GLY A 112 9.93 -6.75 -6.50
CA GLY A 112 9.20 -6.49 -7.73
C GLY A 112 8.78 -7.74 -8.50
N LYS A 113 9.51 -8.86 -8.34
CA LYS A 113 9.22 -10.11 -9.06
C LYS A 113 7.92 -10.75 -8.55
N CYS A 114 6.99 -11.00 -9.47
CA CYS A 114 5.77 -11.77 -9.22
C CYS A 114 6.05 -13.26 -9.44
N SER A 115 5.66 -14.11 -8.49
CA SER A 115 5.64 -15.56 -8.72
C SER A 115 4.51 -15.92 -9.69
N ASP A 116 4.69 -16.95 -10.53
CA ASP A 116 3.67 -17.40 -11.48
C ASP A 116 2.38 -17.88 -10.79
N ALA A 117 2.48 -18.44 -9.59
CA ALA A 117 1.32 -18.82 -8.78
C ALA A 117 0.53 -17.57 -8.35
N ARG A 118 1.24 -16.55 -7.86
CA ARG A 118 0.65 -15.27 -7.44
C ARG A 118 0.06 -14.52 -8.63
N LYS A 119 0.72 -14.56 -9.80
CA LYS A 119 0.21 -13.97 -11.04
C LYS A 119 -1.15 -14.57 -11.38
N ARG A 120 -1.29 -15.90 -11.32
CA ARG A 120 -2.58 -16.59 -11.57
C ARG A 120 -3.67 -16.18 -10.59
N GLU A 121 -3.36 -16.06 -9.30
CA GLU A 121 -4.30 -15.59 -8.27
C GLU A 121 -4.75 -14.13 -8.52
N LEU A 122 -3.82 -13.26 -8.92
CA LEU A 122 -4.13 -11.87 -9.25
C LEU A 122 -5.00 -11.78 -10.51
N MET A 123 -4.68 -12.56 -11.54
CA MET A 123 -5.47 -12.62 -12.77
C MET A 123 -6.88 -13.16 -12.53
N SER A 124 -7.02 -14.22 -11.74
CA SER A 124 -8.34 -14.76 -11.39
C SER A 124 -9.18 -13.79 -10.57
N ALA A 125 -8.55 -13.04 -9.65
CA ALA A 125 -9.22 -11.99 -8.90
C ALA A 125 -9.70 -10.82 -9.79
N LEU A 126 -9.05 -10.61 -10.94
CA LEU A 126 -9.44 -9.61 -11.94
C LEU A 126 -10.45 -10.13 -12.97
N GLY A 127 -10.75 -11.43 -12.96
CA GLY A 127 -11.59 -12.07 -13.99
C GLY A 127 -10.95 -12.08 -15.38
N VAL A 128 -9.63 -11.91 -15.47
CA VAL A 128 -8.86 -11.95 -16.72
C VAL A 128 -8.20 -13.32 -16.82
N ASP A 129 -8.43 -14.06 -17.90
CA ASP A 129 -7.75 -15.33 -18.10
C ASP A 129 -6.26 -15.06 -18.41
N PRO A 130 -5.30 -15.66 -17.67
CA PRO A 130 -3.87 -15.47 -17.92
C PRO A 130 -3.43 -15.85 -19.35
N GLY A 131 -4.22 -16.66 -20.07
CA GLY A 131 -3.96 -17.00 -21.48
C GLY A 131 -4.12 -15.80 -22.44
N ASP A 132 -5.03 -14.87 -22.17
CA ASP A 132 -5.33 -13.76 -23.08
C ASP A 132 -4.20 -12.73 -23.16
N LEU A 133 -3.41 -12.57 -22.09
CA LEU A 133 -2.32 -11.61 -22.05
C LEU A 133 -1.05 -12.11 -22.76
N GLY A 134 -0.86 -13.44 -22.86
CA GLY A 134 0.25 -14.04 -23.60
C GLY A 134 0.12 -13.88 -25.12
N MET A 135 -1.12 -13.80 -25.62
CA MET A 135 -1.41 -13.66 -27.06
C MET A 135 -1.26 -12.21 -27.56
N HIS A 136 -1.41 -11.22 -26.68
CA HIS A 136 -1.27 -9.80 -27.05
C HIS A 136 0.08 -9.17 -26.69
N ALA A 137 0.87 -9.77 -25.78
CA ALA A 137 2.21 -9.28 -25.46
C ALA A 137 3.27 -9.60 -26.54
N HIS A 138 3.00 -10.56 -27.43
CA HIS A 138 3.88 -10.96 -28.53
C HIS A 138 3.29 -10.75 -29.93
N ALA A 139 2.16 -10.07 -30.05
CA ALA A 139 1.75 -9.61 -31.38
C ALA A 139 2.84 -8.64 -31.89
N PRO A 140 3.57 -8.96 -32.98
CA PRO A 140 4.36 -7.93 -33.63
C PRO A 140 3.42 -6.77 -33.92
N ALA A 141 3.86 -5.55 -33.62
CA ALA A 141 3.07 -4.35 -33.91
C ALA A 141 2.44 -4.53 -35.29
N PRO A 142 1.10 -4.44 -35.44
CA PRO A 142 0.49 -4.60 -36.74
C PRO A 142 1.22 -3.64 -37.67
N ALA A 143 1.71 -4.15 -38.80
CA ALA A 143 2.29 -3.36 -39.88
C ALA A 143 1.20 -2.53 -40.58
N GLY A 144 0.34 -1.88 -39.78
CA GLY A 144 -0.57 -0.85 -40.21
C GLY A 144 0.22 0.43 -40.51
N PRO A 145 -0.32 1.28 -41.40
CA PRO A 145 0.31 2.55 -41.74
C PRO A 145 0.59 3.32 -40.45
N MET A 146 1.83 3.80 -40.30
CA MET A 146 2.25 4.54 -39.12
C MET A 146 1.24 5.66 -38.81
N PRO A 147 0.75 5.79 -37.57
CA PRO A 147 -0.11 6.91 -37.22
C PRO A 147 0.64 8.20 -37.50
N MET A 148 0.00 9.07 -38.28
CA MET A 148 0.50 10.38 -38.67
C MET A 148 1.07 11.13 -37.46
N PRO A 149 2.10 11.98 -37.64
CA PRO A 149 2.66 12.78 -36.56
C PRO A 149 1.53 13.59 -35.91
N TYR A 150 1.31 13.38 -34.61
CA TYR A 150 0.44 14.27 -33.85
C TYR A 150 0.98 15.70 -34.00
N PRO A 151 0.14 16.69 -34.36
CA PRO A 151 0.58 18.08 -34.37
C PRO A 151 1.03 18.44 -32.95
N HIS A 152 2.26 18.94 -32.85
CA HIS A 152 2.86 19.40 -31.60
C HIS A 152 1.88 20.29 -30.84
N ALA A 153 1.38 19.79 -29.72
CA ALA A 153 0.76 20.64 -28.71
C ALA A 153 1.84 21.64 -28.25
N GLY A 154 1.54 22.93 -28.37
CA GLY A 154 2.43 24.00 -27.96
C GLY A 154 2.85 23.88 -26.49
N PRO A 155 3.91 24.63 -26.09
CA PRO A 155 4.41 24.56 -24.73
C PRO A 155 3.30 24.88 -23.71
N PRO A 156 3.23 24.16 -22.59
CA PRO A 156 2.25 24.46 -21.55
C PRO A 156 2.47 25.88 -21.01
N PRO A 157 1.39 26.62 -20.69
CA PRO A 157 1.51 27.95 -20.14
C PRO A 157 2.28 27.92 -18.81
N ALA A 158 3.20 28.87 -18.65
CA ALA A 158 3.96 29.06 -17.42
C ALA A 158 3.01 29.56 -16.32
N GLY A 159 2.56 28.65 -15.45
CA GLY A 159 1.61 28.97 -14.38
C GLY A 159 1.73 28.04 -13.18
N GLY A 160 2.43 28.51 -12.15
CA GLY A 160 2.17 28.28 -10.72
C GLY A 160 1.93 26.86 -10.21
N PHE A 161 2.89 26.34 -9.45
CA PHE A 161 2.67 25.21 -8.55
C PHE A 161 1.60 25.54 -7.51
N GLY A 162 0.52 24.77 -7.52
CA GLY A 162 -0.39 24.60 -6.38
C GLY A 162 -1.66 25.42 -6.44
N GLN A 163 -2.72 24.84 -7.03
CA GLN A 163 -4.08 24.80 -6.45
C GLN A 163 -4.84 23.57 -7.01
N PRO A 164 -5.64 22.86 -6.19
CA PRO A 164 -6.55 21.83 -6.68
C PRO A 164 -7.72 22.48 -7.45
N GLN A 165 -7.89 22.10 -8.71
CA GLN A 165 -9.03 22.52 -9.54
C GLN A 165 -10.35 21.94 -8.97
N PRO A 166 -11.41 22.75 -8.78
CA PRO A 166 -12.73 22.22 -8.48
C PRO A 166 -13.32 21.56 -9.73
N TYR A 167 -13.97 20.41 -9.56
CA TYR A 167 -14.63 19.64 -10.63
C TYR A 167 -15.54 20.54 -11.48
N GLY A 168 -15.11 20.83 -12.71
CA GLY A 168 -15.85 21.58 -13.71
C GLY A 168 -16.89 20.71 -14.42
N ALA A 169 -18.05 21.31 -14.71
CA ALA A 169 -19.20 20.75 -15.40
C ALA A 169 -18.88 20.18 -16.80
N PRO A 170 -19.66 19.21 -17.33
CA PRO A 170 -19.45 18.66 -18.65
C PRO A 170 -19.73 19.70 -19.76
N PRO A 171 -18.98 19.67 -20.88
CA PRO A 171 -19.16 20.62 -21.98
C PRO A 171 -20.50 20.42 -22.70
N SER A 172 -21.20 21.54 -22.93
CA SER A 172 -22.43 21.63 -23.71
C SER A 172 -22.09 21.58 -25.21
N PHE A 173 -22.55 20.53 -25.90
CA PHE A 173 -22.45 20.42 -27.36
C PHE A 173 -23.58 21.22 -28.02
N GLY A 174 -23.22 22.12 -28.93
CA GLY A 174 -24.15 22.87 -29.78
C GLY A 174 -24.86 21.98 -30.82
N PRO A 175 -25.96 22.46 -31.43
CA PRO A 175 -26.79 21.63 -32.30
C PRO A 175 -26.13 21.34 -33.67
N PRO A 176 -26.38 20.17 -34.27
CA PRO A 176 -25.77 19.79 -35.54
C PRO A 176 -26.39 20.50 -36.75
N GLN A 177 -25.54 20.87 -37.70
CA GLN A 177 -25.91 21.37 -39.03
C GLN A 177 -26.47 20.25 -39.91
N GLN A 178 -27.51 20.57 -40.68
CA GLN A 178 -28.24 19.67 -41.58
C GLN A 178 -27.43 19.36 -42.84
N GLN A 179 -27.43 18.10 -43.27
CA GLN A 179 -27.03 17.68 -44.63
C GLN A 179 -28.23 17.15 -45.44
N PRO A 180 -28.23 17.29 -46.78
CA PRO A 180 -29.39 17.08 -47.64
C PRO A 180 -29.69 15.59 -47.91
N GLY A 181 -30.97 15.30 -48.11
CA GLY A 181 -31.53 13.95 -48.03
C GLY A 181 -31.37 13.06 -49.25
N TYR A 182 -31.61 11.77 -49.00
CA TYR A 182 -31.92 10.73 -49.98
C TYR A 182 -32.76 9.63 -49.31
N GLY A 183 -33.86 9.24 -49.96
CA GLY A 183 -34.49 7.91 -49.85
C GLY A 183 -35.47 7.68 -48.70
N ALA A 184 -36.77 7.67 -49.01
CA ALA A 184 -37.83 7.20 -48.11
C ALA A 184 -37.89 5.66 -48.05
N PRO A 185 -38.26 5.10 -46.88
CA PRO A 185 -39.06 3.89 -46.84
C PRO A 185 -40.35 4.03 -46.02
N GLN A 186 -41.26 3.11 -46.31
CA GLN A 186 -42.70 3.11 -46.07
C GLN A 186 -43.13 3.05 -44.61
N GLN A 187 -44.35 3.54 -44.37
CA GLN A 187 -45.09 3.54 -43.11
C GLN A 187 -45.38 2.11 -42.62
N GLN A 188 -45.19 1.88 -41.31
CA GLN A 188 -45.80 0.76 -40.59
C GLN A 188 -46.65 1.27 -39.41
N PRO A 189 -47.75 0.57 -39.06
CA PRO A 189 -48.86 1.12 -38.30
C PRO A 189 -48.60 1.18 -36.79
N GLY A 190 -49.12 2.24 -36.17
CA GLY A 190 -48.94 2.57 -34.76
C GLY A 190 -49.50 1.55 -33.77
N PHE A 191 -48.76 1.38 -32.68
CA PHE A 191 -49.23 0.78 -31.44
C PHE A 191 -49.40 1.89 -30.40
N GLY A 192 -50.57 1.89 -29.76
CA GLY A 192 -51.08 2.97 -28.92
C GLY A 192 -50.29 3.20 -27.64
N ALA A 193 -50.36 4.45 -27.18
CA ALA A 193 -49.84 4.88 -25.89
C ALA A 193 -50.64 4.25 -24.73
N PRO A 194 -50.00 3.84 -23.62
CA PRO A 194 -50.70 3.46 -22.41
C PRO A 194 -51.33 4.70 -21.73
N PRO A 195 -52.49 4.55 -21.06
CA PRO A 195 -53.21 5.66 -20.43
C PRO A 195 -52.44 6.29 -19.27
N GLN A 196 -52.46 7.62 -19.22
CA GLN A 196 -51.87 8.44 -18.18
C GLN A 196 -52.63 8.25 -16.85
N ALA A 197 -51.94 7.75 -15.82
CA ALA A 197 -52.40 7.83 -14.45
C ALA A 197 -52.17 9.26 -13.93
N ALA A 198 -53.26 10.02 -13.78
CA ALA A 198 -53.26 11.31 -13.12
C ALA A 198 -52.97 11.13 -11.62
N TYR A 199 -51.69 11.29 -11.24
CA TYR A 199 -51.32 11.50 -9.84
C TYR A 199 -51.30 13.00 -9.56
N GLY A 200 -52.02 13.35 -8.49
CA GLY A 200 -52.39 14.72 -8.11
C GLY A 200 -51.22 15.69 -7.92
N ALA A 201 -51.58 16.97 -7.99
CA ALA A 201 -50.68 18.11 -7.83
C ALA A 201 -49.94 18.06 -6.48
N PRO A 202 -48.61 18.30 -6.45
CA PRO A 202 -47.89 18.57 -5.21
C PRO A 202 -48.22 19.99 -4.71
N PRO A 203 -48.22 20.24 -3.38
CA PRO A 203 -48.45 21.57 -2.82
C PRO A 203 -47.42 22.60 -3.30
N SER A 204 -47.92 23.76 -3.73
CA SER A 204 -47.12 24.92 -4.11
C SER A 204 -46.40 25.48 -2.87
N PHE A 205 -45.07 25.41 -2.86
CA PHE A 205 -44.23 26.13 -1.90
C PHE A 205 -44.13 27.60 -2.32
N GLY A 206 -44.41 28.50 -1.35
CA GLY A 206 -44.38 29.95 -1.51
C GLY A 206 -42.98 30.52 -1.80
N PRO A 207 -42.88 31.85 -2.01
CA PRO A 207 -41.65 32.50 -2.44
C PRO A 207 -40.53 32.42 -1.39
N PRO A 208 -39.26 32.40 -1.80
CA PRO A 208 -38.12 32.28 -0.89
C PRO A 208 -38.00 33.50 0.02
N GLN A 209 -38.00 33.25 1.33
CA GLN A 209 -37.63 34.25 2.33
C GLN A 209 -36.14 34.58 2.25
N GLN A 210 -35.82 35.85 2.43
CA GLN A 210 -34.47 36.40 2.38
C GLN A 210 -33.57 35.81 3.48
N GLN A 211 -32.30 35.62 3.13
CA GLN A 211 -31.25 35.02 3.96
C GLN A 211 -31.00 35.81 5.26
N PRO A 212 -30.90 35.15 6.43
CA PRO A 212 -30.29 35.77 7.61
C PRO A 212 -28.78 35.89 7.40
N GLY A 213 -28.28 37.12 7.42
CA GLY A 213 -26.85 37.42 7.36
C GLY A 213 -26.10 36.81 8.55
N TYR A 214 -24.95 36.20 8.28
CA TYR A 214 -24.04 35.71 9.30
C TYR A 214 -23.41 36.88 10.06
N GLY A 215 -23.89 37.13 11.27
CA GLY A 215 -23.20 37.96 12.26
C GLY A 215 -21.96 37.24 12.81
N PRO A 216 -20.99 37.99 13.36
CA PRO A 216 -19.79 37.40 13.95
C PRO A 216 -20.16 36.52 15.17
N PRO A 217 -19.41 35.42 15.41
CA PRO A 217 -19.68 34.54 16.53
C PRO A 217 -19.45 35.25 17.87
N PRO A 218 -20.25 34.98 18.91
CA PRO A 218 -20.03 35.52 20.24
C PRO A 218 -18.68 35.02 20.79
N GLN A 219 -17.90 35.95 21.35
CA GLN A 219 -16.65 35.64 22.04
C GLN A 219 -16.95 34.76 23.25
N ALA A 220 -16.49 33.51 23.23
CA ALA A 220 -16.45 32.66 24.40
C ALA A 220 -15.41 33.22 25.37
N GLY A 221 -15.87 33.76 26.49
CA GLY A 221 -15.01 34.17 27.60
C GLY A 221 -14.23 32.98 28.14
N TYR A 222 -12.92 33.16 28.29
CA TYR A 222 -12.03 32.19 28.93
C TYR A 222 -12.34 32.11 30.43
N GLY A 223 -13.28 31.25 30.81
CA GLY A 223 -13.37 30.73 32.17
C GLY A 223 -12.26 29.71 32.40
N ALA A 224 -11.52 29.85 33.50
CA ALA A 224 -10.48 28.91 33.89
C ALA A 224 -11.04 27.48 34.00
N PRO A 225 -10.32 26.44 33.54
CA PRO A 225 -10.75 25.06 33.72
C PRO A 225 -10.82 24.74 35.22
N ALA A 226 -11.95 24.19 35.66
CA ALA A 226 -12.09 23.66 37.00
C ALA A 226 -11.07 22.54 37.21
N GLN A 227 -10.25 22.66 38.26
CA GLN A 227 -9.28 21.62 38.59
C GLN A 227 -10.01 20.35 39.03
N PRO A 228 -9.62 19.16 38.52
CA PRO A 228 -10.09 17.90 39.09
C PRO A 228 -9.59 17.78 40.53
N ALA A 229 -10.52 17.72 41.48
CA ALA A 229 -10.22 17.39 42.86
C ALA A 229 -9.75 15.92 42.91
N TYR A 230 -8.45 15.71 43.08
CA TYR A 230 -7.89 14.41 43.41
C TYR A 230 -8.31 14.04 44.83
N GLY A 231 -9.39 13.28 44.95
CA GLY A 231 -9.75 12.58 46.18
C GLY A 231 -8.67 11.56 46.53
N ALA A 232 -8.25 11.55 47.80
CA ALA A 232 -7.28 10.59 48.31
C ALA A 232 -7.77 9.15 48.09
N PRO A 233 -6.87 8.21 47.72
CA PRO A 233 -7.24 6.79 47.62
C PRO A 233 -7.65 6.25 49.00
N PRO A 234 -8.67 5.38 49.09
CA PRO A 234 -9.05 4.75 50.35
C PRO A 234 -7.89 3.90 50.88
N GLN A 235 -7.55 4.08 52.16
CA GLN A 235 -6.54 3.27 52.81
C GLN A 235 -7.02 1.82 52.96
N PRO A 236 -6.20 0.80 52.61
CA PRO A 236 -6.50 -0.59 52.92
C PRO A 236 -6.50 -0.79 54.44
N GLY A 237 -7.68 -1.08 54.99
CA GLY A 237 -7.83 -1.53 56.37
C GLY A 237 -7.19 -2.91 56.54
N TYR A 238 -6.29 -3.03 57.52
CA TYR A 238 -5.72 -4.31 57.96
C TYR A 238 -6.81 -5.16 58.62
N GLY A 239 -7.48 -5.98 57.81
CA GLY A 239 -8.30 -7.10 58.27
C GLY A 239 -7.43 -8.34 58.52
N ALA A 240 -7.71 -9.05 59.60
CA ALA A 240 -6.98 -10.24 60.07
C ALA A 240 -6.86 -11.35 59.00
N PRO A 241 -5.77 -12.14 59.02
CA PRO A 241 -5.58 -13.24 58.06
C PRO A 241 -6.58 -14.38 58.30
N PRO A 242 -7.14 -15.00 57.23
CA PRO A 242 -7.93 -16.21 57.35
C PRO A 242 -7.06 -17.42 57.76
N PRO A 243 -7.61 -18.41 58.48
CA PRO A 243 -6.86 -19.58 58.92
C PRO A 243 -6.40 -20.45 57.73
N ALA A 244 -5.21 -21.03 57.91
CA ALA A 244 -4.43 -21.74 56.91
C ALA A 244 -5.19 -22.89 56.21
N ALA A 245 -5.11 -22.91 54.87
CA ALA A 245 -5.44 -24.07 54.05
C ALA A 245 -4.25 -25.05 53.98
N PRO A 246 -4.48 -26.36 53.77
CA PRO A 246 -3.44 -27.38 53.83
C PRO A 246 -2.38 -27.23 52.74
N ALA A 247 -1.12 -27.43 53.13
CA ALA A 247 0.06 -27.38 52.27
C ALA A 247 -0.03 -28.40 51.12
N TYR A 248 -0.14 -27.90 49.89
CA TYR A 248 0.13 -28.68 48.69
C TYR A 248 1.64 -28.68 48.44
N GLY A 249 2.18 -29.89 48.28
CA GLY A 249 3.59 -30.21 48.28
C GLY A 249 4.40 -29.57 47.15
N ALA A 250 5.72 -29.54 47.37
CA ALA A 250 6.73 -28.99 46.49
C ALA A 250 6.69 -29.62 45.07
N PRO A 251 7.00 -28.83 44.02
CA PRO A 251 7.20 -29.37 42.68
C PRO A 251 8.46 -30.25 42.63
N PRO A 252 8.41 -31.44 42.00
CA PRO A 252 9.60 -32.26 41.78
C PRO A 252 10.64 -31.53 40.94
N GLY A 253 11.88 -31.52 41.42
CA GLY A 253 13.03 -30.97 40.72
C GLY A 253 13.24 -31.67 39.37
N TYR A 254 13.58 -30.88 38.35
CA TYR A 254 13.97 -31.35 37.04
C TYR A 254 15.22 -32.24 37.15
N GLY A 255 14.98 -33.56 37.14
CA GLY A 255 16.01 -34.57 37.03
C GLY A 255 16.74 -34.49 35.70
N ALA A 256 18.01 -34.91 35.72
CA ALA A 256 18.93 -34.96 34.59
C ALA A 256 18.34 -35.70 33.37
N PRO A 257 18.77 -35.34 32.14
CA PRO A 257 18.28 -35.97 30.92
C PRO A 257 18.59 -37.48 30.89
N PRO A 258 17.71 -38.30 30.32
CA PRO A 258 17.90 -39.75 30.23
C PRO A 258 19.13 -40.09 29.37
N GLN A 259 19.94 -41.05 29.85
CA GLN A 259 21.05 -41.62 29.10
C GLN A 259 20.54 -42.31 27.81
N PRO A 260 21.28 -42.22 26.69
CA PRO A 260 20.95 -42.94 25.48
C PRO A 260 21.05 -44.46 25.69
N PRO A 261 20.27 -45.27 24.95
CA PRO A 261 20.26 -46.72 25.09
C PRO A 261 21.64 -47.32 24.83
N GLN A 262 22.10 -48.22 25.70
CA GLN A 262 23.28 -49.02 25.42
C GLN A 262 23.00 -50.02 24.29
N PRO A 263 23.92 -50.19 23.32
CA PRO A 263 23.75 -51.18 22.27
C PRO A 263 23.86 -52.61 22.83
N PRO A 264 23.10 -53.58 22.29
CA PRO A 264 23.19 -54.98 22.71
C PRO A 264 24.57 -55.55 22.41
N HIS A 265 25.13 -56.28 23.36
CA HIS A 265 26.34 -57.06 23.18
C HIS A 265 26.19 -58.04 22.01
N GLY A 266 27.11 -57.95 21.05
CA GLY A 266 27.41 -59.06 20.14
C GLY A 266 27.23 -58.76 18.67
N PHE A 267 28.09 -57.91 18.08
CA PHE A 267 28.49 -58.05 16.67
C PHE A 267 29.97 -57.71 16.52
N ALA A 268 30.72 -58.66 15.96
CA ALA A 268 32.15 -58.56 15.66
C ALA A 268 32.46 -57.42 14.68
N PRO A 269 33.67 -56.84 14.71
CA PRO A 269 34.05 -55.77 13.79
C PRO A 269 34.17 -56.30 12.36
N GLN A 270 33.21 -55.94 11.51
CA GLN A 270 33.40 -55.98 10.06
C GLN A 270 34.16 -54.72 9.63
N GLY A 271 35.15 -54.90 8.75
CA GLY A 271 36.13 -53.90 8.37
C GLY A 271 35.57 -52.63 7.70
N PRO A 272 36.45 -51.65 7.42
CA PRO A 272 36.03 -50.36 6.90
C PRO A 272 35.37 -50.49 5.52
N PRO A 273 34.30 -49.72 5.23
CA PRO A 273 33.67 -49.71 3.92
C PRO A 273 34.62 -49.11 2.86
N PRO A 274 34.59 -49.60 1.61
CA PRO A 274 35.38 -49.04 0.53
C PRO A 274 34.97 -47.60 0.24
N GLY A 275 35.98 -46.74 0.12
CA GLY A 275 35.83 -45.30 -0.09
C GLY A 275 35.05 -44.97 -1.36
N TYR A 276 34.12 -44.03 -1.24
CA TYR A 276 33.48 -43.39 -2.36
C TYR A 276 34.52 -42.58 -3.16
N GLY A 277 34.74 -43.01 -4.40
CA GLY A 277 35.57 -42.31 -5.38
C GLY A 277 34.99 -40.93 -5.69
N GLY A 278 35.83 -39.91 -5.56
CA GLY A 278 35.54 -38.57 -6.06
C GLY A 278 35.55 -38.52 -7.60
N PRO A 279 34.82 -37.57 -8.21
CA PRO A 279 34.72 -37.45 -9.67
C PRO A 279 36.03 -36.91 -10.31
N PRO A 280 36.42 -37.41 -11.50
CA PRO A 280 37.65 -37.02 -12.17
C PRO A 280 37.39 -35.89 -13.18
N TRP A 281 37.46 -34.62 -12.76
CA TRP A 281 37.38 -33.49 -13.71
C TRP A 281 38.39 -32.37 -13.42
N ASN A 282 39.63 -32.73 -13.07
CA ASN A 282 40.73 -31.77 -13.15
C ASN A 282 42.01 -32.43 -13.69
N ARG A 283 42.10 -32.47 -15.01
CA ARG A 283 43.35 -32.54 -15.76
C ARG A 283 43.13 -31.83 -17.09
N GLY A 284 43.70 -30.64 -17.22
CA GLY A 284 43.61 -29.74 -18.37
C GLY A 284 44.16 -28.38 -18.01
#